data_AF-A0A920NVR8-F1
#
_entry.id   AF-A0A920NVR8-F1
#
_cell.length_a   1.000
_cell.length_b   1.000
_cell.length_c   1.000
_cell.angle_alpha   90.00
_cell.angle_beta   90.00
_cell.angle_gamma   90.00
#
_symmetry.space_group_name_H-M   'P 1'
#
loop_
_entity.id
_entity.type
_entity.pdbx_description
1 polymer ?
#
loop_
_entity_poly.entity_id
_entity_poly.type
_entity_poly.pdbx_seq_one_letter_code
_entity_poly.pdbx_strand_id
1 'polypeptide(L)' 'MSSVTIVTFYKVVSIENVHKLKREVERIAFKENLSGTFFATPQGINTTLAGKRNSLEKVLILLEETFKIKT' A
#
# COMPACT_ATOMS: atom_id res chain seq x y z
N MET A 1 9.40 -22.53 8.73
CA MET A 1 9.24 -21.72 7.50
C MET A 1 8.60 -20.40 7.88
N SER A 2 9.16 -19.26 7.47
CA SER A 2 8.41 -18.00 7.56
C SER A 2 7.37 -17.97 6.43
N SER A 3 6.12 -17.69 6.77
CA SER A 3 5.06 -17.53 5.77
C SER A 3 5.19 -16.16 5.11
N VAL A 4 5.16 -16.13 3.78
CA VAL A 4 5.10 -14.89 2.99
C VAL A 4 3.68 -14.75 2.47
N THR A 5 3.04 -13.63 2.81
CA THR A 5 1.73 -13.26 2.26
C THR A 5 1.95 -12.34 1.08
N ILE A 6 1.14 -12.49 0.04
CA ILE A 6 1.11 -11.60 -1.12
C ILE A 6 -0.28 -10.98 -1.18
N VAL A 7 -0.34 -9.65 -1.30
CA VAL A 7 -1.58 -8.90 -1.52
C VAL A 7 -1.54 -8.25 -2.89
N THR A 8 -2.66 -8.31 -3.60
CA THR A 8 -2.87 -7.59 -4.85
C THR A 8 -4.23 -6.92 -4.81
N PHE A 9 -4.28 -5.65 -5.20
CA PHE A 9 -5.52 -4.88 -5.25
C PHE A 9 -5.37 -3.68 -6.17
N TYR A 10 -6.50 -3.16 -6.65
CA TYR A 10 -6.58 -1.91 -7.36
C TYR A 10 -7.82 -1.14 -6.93
N LYS A 11 -7.79 0.18 -7.08
CA LYS A 11 -8.93 1.04 -6.82
C LYS A 11 -8.92 2.24 -7.74
N VAL A 12 -10.04 2.50 -8.41
CA VAL A 12 -10.28 3.75 -9.13
C VAL A 12 -10.96 4.72 -8.17
N VAL A 13 -10.25 5.77 -7.78
CA VAL A 13 -10.71 6.79 -6.83
C VAL A 13 -9.86 8.05 -7.02
N SER A 14 -10.45 9.24 -6.86
CA SER A 14 -9.70 10.49 -6.90
C SER A 14 -8.74 10.57 -5.70
N ILE A 15 -7.47 10.87 -5.96
CA ILE A 15 -6.41 11.00 -4.94
C ILE A 15 -5.81 12.39 -5.06
N GLU A 16 -6.05 13.25 -4.06
CA GLU A 16 -5.57 14.63 -4.07
C GLU A 16 -4.04 14.73 -3.96
N ASN A 17 -3.43 13.99 -3.03
CA ASN A 17 -2.00 14.07 -2.76
C ASN A 17 -1.27 12.73 -2.99
N VAL A 18 -1.14 12.38 -4.27
CA VAL A 18 -0.46 11.16 -4.72
C VAL A 18 0.99 11.09 -4.27
N HIS A 19 1.70 12.23 -4.25
CA HIS A 19 3.11 12.27 -3.84
C HIS A 19 3.27 11.92 -2.36
N LYS A 20 2.41 12.46 -1.49
CA LYS A 20 2.38 12.07 -0.07
C LYS A 20 2.05 10.59 0.09
N LEU A 21 1.03 10.09 -0.62
CA LEU A 21 0.66 8.67 -0.58
C LEU A 21 1.82 7.74 -0.92
N LYS A 22 2.50 7.98 -2.05
CA LYS A 22 3.67 7.18 -2.47
C LYS A 22 4.75 7.16 -1.40
N ARG A 23 5.10 8.34 -0.86
CA ARG A 23 6.15 8.47 0.16
C ARG A 23 5.80 7.73 1.46
N GLU A 24 4.56 7.82 1.93
CA GLU A 24 4.15 7.13 3.16
C GLU A 24 4.12 5.61 2.98
N VAL A 25 3.63 5.11 1.83
CA VAL A 25 3.66 3.68 1.52
C VAL A 25 5.10 3.16 1.39
N GLU A 26 5.97 3.87 0.68
CA GLU A 26 7.39 3.53 0.54
C GLU A 26 8.10 3.48 1.90
N ARG A 27 7.80 4.43 2.79
CA ARG A 27 8.35 4.44 4.16
C ARG A 27 7.93 3.20 4.96
N ILE A 28 6.66 2.80 4.89
CA ILE A 28 6.18 1.56 5.54
C ILE A 28 6.86 0.35 4.90
N ALA A 29 6.89 0.28 3.57
CA ALA A 29 7.48 -0.84 2.85
C ALA A 29 8.97 -1.05 3.22
N PHE A 30 9.76 0.03 3.24
CA PHE A 30 11.16 -0.02 3.65
C PHE A 30 11.32 -0.46 5.10
N LYS A 31 10.56 0.15 6.03
CA LYS A 31 10.64 -0.17 7.47
C LYS A 31 10.26 -1.62 7.77
N GLU A 32 9.28 -2.16 7.04
CA GLU A 32 8.69 -3.46 7.30
C GLU A 32 9.27 -4.59 6.42
N ASN A 33 10.28 -4.29 5.58
CA ASN A 33 10.87 -5.20 4.61
C ASN A 33 9.83 -5.81 3.65
N LEU A 34 8.90 -4.99 3.15
CA LEU A 34 7.97 -5.39 2.10
C LEU A 34 8.66 -5.30 0.73
N SER A 35 8.31 -6.23 -0.16
CA SER A 35 8.78 -6.24 -1.55
C SER A 35 7.60 -6.18 -2.52
N GLY A 36 7.76 -5.53 -3.67
CA GLY A 36 6.72 -5.46 -4.70
C GLY A 36 6.61 -4.08 -5.32
N THR A 37 5.42 -3.75 -5.83
CA THR A 37 5.16 -2.50 -6.54
C THR A 37 3.84 -1.88 -6.10
N PHE A 38 3.88 -0.58 -5.80
CA PHE A 38 2.72 0.24 -5.50
C PHE A 38 2.65 1.39 -6.52
N PHE A 39 1.68 1.32 -7.41
CA PHE A 39 1.37 2.39 -8.35
C PHE A 39 0.26 3.26 -7.80
N ALA A 40 0.46 4.58 -7.89
CA ALA A 40 -0.57 5.56 -7.59
C ALA A 40 -0.53 6.70 -8.61
N THR A 41 -1.72 7.12 -9.04
CA THR A 41 -1.98 8.29 -9.88
C THR A 41 -3.14 9.09 -9.27
N PRO A 42 -3.45 10.29 -9.78
CA PRO A 42 -4.61 11.03 -9.29
C PRO A 42 -5.95 10.28 -9.47
N GLN A 43 -6.00 9.27 -10.35
CA GLN A 43 -7.20 8.49 -10.66
C GLN A 43 -7.31 7.18 -9.86
N GLY A 44 -6.29 6.79 -9.11
CA GLY A 44 -6.36 5.56 -8.32
C GLY A 44 -5.01 4.90 -8.01
N ILE A 45 -5.10 3.63 -7.59
CA ILE A 45 -3.95 2.80 -7.22
C ILE A 45 -4.02 1.40 -7.85
N ASN A 46 -2.85 0.80 -8.04
CA ASN A 46 -2.68 -0.61 -8.39
C ASN A 46 -1.46 -1.14 -7.61
N THR A 47 -1.62 -2.25 -6.89
CA THR A 47 -0.63 -2.71 -5.92
C THR A 47 -0.43 -4.21 -6.00
N THR A 48 0.82 -4.64 -5.90
CA THR A 48 1.21 -6.00 -5.53
C THR A 48 2.34 -5.91 -4.51
N LEU A 49 2.14 -6.38 -3.28
CA LEU A 49 3.14 -6.37 -2.21
C LEU A 49 3.24 -7.73 -1.54
N ALA A 50 4.44 -8.10 -1.11
CA ALA A 50 4.76 -9.35 -0.45
C ALA A 50 5.50 -9.08 0.86
N GLY A 51 5.19 -9.85 1.90
CA GLY A 51 5.84 -9.75 3.20
C GLY A 51 5.08 -10.47 4.32
N LYS A 52 5.37 -10.10 5.57
CA LYS A 52 4.60 -10.58 6.73
C LYS A 52 3.18 -10.00 6.70
N ARG A 53 2.18 -10.79 7.08
CA ARG A 53 0.77 -10.35 7.12
C ARG A 53 0.59 -9.03 7.89
N ASN A 54 1.06 -8.96 9.14
CA ASN A 54 0.91 -7.77 9.99
C ASN A 54 1.64 -6.54 9.43
N SER A 55 2.66 -6.74 8.59
CA SER A 55 3.35 -5.65 7.90
C SER A 55 2.54 -5.13 6.71
N LEU A 56 1.86 -6.01 5.98
CA LEU A 56 0.93 -5.63 4.90
C LEU A 56 -0.32 -4.92 5.45
N GLU A 57 -0.83 -5.37 6.60
CA GLU A 57 -1.98 -4.73 7.28
C GLU A 57 -1.70 -3.25 7.62
N LYS A 58 -0.45 -2.88 7.93
CA LYS A 58 -0.07 -1.46 8.14
C LYS A 58 -0.27 -0.60 6.88
N VAL A 59 -0.05 -1.16 5.70
CA VAL A 59 -0.30 -0.46 4.42
C VAL A 59 -1.80 -0.27 4.23
N LEU A 60 -2.61 -1.30 4.49
CA LEU A 60 -4.08 -1.21 4.38
C LEU A 60 -4.66 -0.17 5.35
N ILE A 61 -4.22 -0.19 6.61
CA ILE A 61 -4.62 0.81 7.62
C ILE A 61 -4.25 2.23 7.17
N LEU A 62 -3.04 2.44 6.63
CA LEU A 62 -2.66 3.75 6.09
C LEU A 62 -3.63 4.20 4.98
N LEU A 63 -3.93 3.31 4.03
CA LEU A 63 -4.82 3.61 2.90
C LEU A 63 -6.23 3.97 3.36
N GLU A 64 -6.80 3.17 4.27
CA GLU A 64 -8.17 3.34 4.77
C GLU A 64 -8.31 4.51 5.73
N GLU A 65 -7.43 4.64 6.72
CA GLU A 65 -7.59 5.61 7.80
C GLU A 65 -7.05 6.99 7.43
N THR A 66 -5.92 7.06 6.70
CA THR A 66 -5.27 8.32 6.36
C THR A 66 -5.72 8.85 5.01
N PHE A 67 -5.76 8.00 3.99
CA PHE A 67 -6.10 8.41 2.62
C PHE A 67 -7.57 8.18 2.25
N LYS A 68 -8.35 7.54 3.14
CA LYS A 68 -9.78 7.24 2.94
C LYS A 68 -10.04 6.40 1.68
N ILE A 69 -9.05 5.61 1.26
CA ILE A 69 -9.14 4.66 0.16
C ILE A 69 -9.54 3.30 0.73
N LYS A 70 -10.79 2.89 0.52
CA LYS A 70 -11.26 1.56 0.92
C LYS A 70 -10.66 0.49 0.02
N THR A 71 -9.72 -0.27 0.57
CA THR A 71 -9.02 -1.39 -0.04
C THR A 71 -9.64 -2.74 0.26
#